data_AF-A0A4U9W2N6-F1
#
_entry.id   AF-A0A4U9W2N6-F1
#
_cell.length_a   1.000
_cell.length_b   1.000
_cell.length_c   1.000
_cell.angle_alpha   90.00
_cell.angle_beta   90.00
_cell.angle_gamma   90.00
#
_symmetry.space_group_name_H-M   'P 1'
#
loop_
_entity.id
_entity.type
_entity.pdbx_description
1 polymer ?
#
loop_
_entity_poly.entity_id
_entity_poly.type
_entity_poly.pdbx_seq_one_letter_code
_entity_poly.pdbx_strand_id
1 'polypeptide(L)'
;MLPVSGDWIPFENGVFRTPTRKAHFFIEEWQKKAFSPVVTYLRVNESPQGSPELAAKYPLMAVQRKLARSIHSSHGMNEWILEVQRNKPNVMIHPQDAQQRRIKHGDWAIVFNQRGEHRAIAVVTTHIKRGVVSLDNGWWEQQGGSSSHVTNDAVEALGTGHCCNSTLVDVRAEG
;
A
#
# COMPACT_ATOMS: atom_id res chain seq x y z
N MET A 1 5.54 9.58 -27.33
CA MET A 1 5.45 8.72 -28.52
C MET A 1 4.35 7.71 -28.24
N LEU A 2 3.22 7.76 -28.95
CA LEU A 2 2.23 6.69 -28.85
C LEU A 2 2.86 5.45 -29.49
N PRO A 3 2.87 4.28 -28.81
CA PRO A 3 3.52 3.08 -29.32
C PRO A 3 2.88 2.53 -30.62
N VAL A 4 1.74 3.09 -31.03
CA VAL A 4 0.98 2.73 -32.24
C VAL A 4 0.24 3.97 -32.76
N SER A 5 0.11 4.09 -34.09
CA SER A 5 -0.71 5.11 -34.76
C SER A 5 -2.09 4.56 -35.13
N GLY A 6 -3.14 5.34 -34.90
CA GLY A 6 -4.54 4.97 -35.22
C GLY A 6 -5.25 4.24 -34.07
N ASP A 7 -6.47 3.76 -34.36
CA ASP A 7 -7.31 3.02 -33.43
C ASP A 7 -6.79 1.59 -33.26
N TRP A 8 -5.84 1.41 -32.35
CA TRP A 8 -5.31 0.09 -32.03
C TRP A 8 -6.16 -0.60 -30.96
N ILE A 9 -6.83 -1.69 -31.33
CA ILE A 9 -7.60 -2.53 -30.40
C ILE A 9 -6.76 -3.78 -30.08
N PRO A 10 -6.30 -3.96 -28.83
CA PRO A 10 -5.60 -5.18 -28.44
C PRO A 10 -6.47 -6.42 -28.69
N PHE A 11 -5.91 -7.41 -29.40
CA PHE A 11 -6.59 -8.68 -29.70
C PHE A 11 -7.94 -8.51 -30.43
N GLU A 12 -8.05 -7.55 -31.35
CA GLU A 12 -9.28 -7.22 -32.12
C GLU A 12 -10.00 -8.46 -32.71
N ASN A 13 -9.24 -9.44 -33.19
CA ASN A 13 -9.76 -10.68 -33.76
C ASN A 13 -10.07 -11.78 -32.72
N GLY A 14 -9.98 -11.48 -31.42
CA GLY A 14 -10.17 -12.42 -30.33
C GLY A 14 -9.08 -13.48 -30.19
N VAL A 15 -7.93 -13.32 -30.87
CA VAL A 15 -6.83 -14.29 -30.85
C VAL A 15 -5.80 -13.89 -29.79
N PHE A 16 -5.86 -14.54 -28.62
CA PHE A 16 -4.98 -14.24 -27.50
C PHE A 16 -3.62 -14.98 -27.61
N ARG A 17 -2.62 -14.46 -26.90
CA ARG A 17 -1.29 -15.10 -26.74
C ARG A 17 -1.31 -16.20 -25.67
N THR A 18 -2.31 -17.07 -25.73
CA THR A 18 -2.46 -18.25 -24.87
C THR A 18 -2.32 -19.52 -25.71
N PRO A 19 -2.03 -20.70 -25.11
CA PRO A 19 -1.93 -21.96 -25.85
C PRO A 19 -3.19 -22.30 -26.68
N THR A 20 -4.38 -21.89 -26.22
CA THR A 20 -5.66 -22.18 -26.90
C THR A 20 -6.11 -21.06 -27.84
N ARG A 21 -5.34 -19.97 -27.97
CA ARG A 21 -5.71 -18.75 -28.71
C ARG A 21 -6.97 -18.03 -28.19
N LYS A 22 -7.52 -18.44 -27.04
CA LYS A 22 -8.69 -17.85 -26.39
C LYS A 22 -8.32 -17.17 -25.07
N ALA A 23 -9.18 -16.28 -24.57
CA ALA A 23 -9.05 -15.78 -23.20
C ALA A 23 -9.19 -16.94 -22.20
N HIS A 24 -8.28 -17.01 -21.23
CA HIS A 24 -8.30 -18.03 -20.17
C HIS A 24 -9.01 -17.48 -18.93
N PHE A 25 -10.20 -17.99 -18.63
CA PHE A 25 -10.87 -17.80 -17.33
C PHE A 25 -10.63 -18.96 -16.36
N PHE A 26 -10.26 -20.11 -16.92
CA PHE A 26 -9.85 -21.31 -16.20
C PHE A 26 -8.39 -21.61 -16.56
N ILE A 27 -7.54 -21.79 -15.56
CA ILE A 27 -6.09 -21.98 -15.71
C ILE A 27 -5.70 -23.38 -15.21
N GLU A 28 -5.53 -24.32 -16.15
CA GLU A 28 -5.18 -25.71 -15.85
C GLU A 28 -3.85 -25.84 -15.08
N GLU A 29 -2.88 -24.98 -15.37
CA GLU A 29 -1.58 -24.96 -14.68
C GLU A 29 -1.70 -24.63 -13.19
N TRP A 30 -2.71 -23.85 -12.79
CA TRP A 30 -2.99 -23.56 -11.39
C TRP A 30 -3.55 -24.79 -10.68
N GLN A 31 -4.45 -25.53 -11.34
CA GLN A 31 -4.99 -26.79 -10.80
C GLN A 31 -3.88 -27.82 -10.57
N LYS A 32 -2.92 -27.95 -11.50
CA LYS A 32 -1.74 -28.83 -11.36
C LYS A 32 -0.87 -28.47 -10.15
N LYS A 33 -0.89 -27.20 -9.72
CA LYS A 33 -0.19 -26.66 -8.55
C LYS A 33 -1.08 -26.58 -7.30
N ALA A 34 -2.24 -27.24 -7.30
CA ALA A 34 -3.22 -27.24 -6.21
C ALA A 34 -3.80 -25.85 -5.85
N PHE A 35 -3.75 -24.90 -6.78
CA PHE A 35 -4.48 -23.64 -6.67
C PHE A 35 -5.85 -23.75 -7.33
N SER A 36 -6.79 -22.90 -6.91
CA SER A 36 -8.07 -22.77 -7.62
C SER A 36 -7.79 -22.33 -9.06
N PRO A 37 -8.33 -23.03 -10.08
CA PRO A 37 -8.08 -22.69 -11.48
C PRO A 37 -8.85 -21.45 -11.96
N VAL A 38 -9.68 -20.84 -11.11
CA VAL A 38 -10.49 -19.66 -11.41
C VAL A 38 -10.20 -18.55 -10.41
N VAL A 39 -10.62 -17.31 -10.74
CA VAL A 39 -10.52 -16.17 -9.84
C VAL A 39 -11.18 -16.52 -8.50
N THR A 40 -10.37 -16.50 -7.46
CA THR A 40 -10.78 -16.93 -6.11
C THR A 40 -10.23 -15.94 -5.10
N TYR A 41 -11.03 -15.63 -4.10
CA TYR A 41 -10.58 -14.80 -2.98
C TYR A 41 -9.54 -15.57 -2.16
N LEU A 42 -8.34 -15.00 -2.06
CA LEU A 42 -7.31 -15.44 -1.13
C LEU A 42 -7.21 -14.41 -0.02
N ARG A 43 -7.33 -14.88 1.22
CA ARG A 43 -7.22 -14.02 2.39
C ARG A 43 -5.76 -13.61 2.59
N VAL A 44 -5.57 -12.35 2.91
CA VAL A 44 -4.27 -11.81 3.32
C VAL A 44 -3.89 -12.35 4.69
N ASN A 45 -2.67 -12.90 4.81
CA ASN A 45 -2.14 -13.45 6.07
C ASN A 45 -2.05 -12.38 7.17
N GLU A 46 -1.35 -11.27 6.90
CA GLU A 46 -1.24 -10.15 7.84
C GLU A 46 -2.43 -9.19 7.69
N SER A 47 -3.54 -9.55 8.35
CA SER A 47 -4.79 -8.79 8.38
C SER A 47 -5.55 -9.06 9.68
N PRO A 48 -6.59 -8.26 10.04
CA PRO A 48 -7.30 -8.46 11.31
C PRO A 48 -7.87 -9.86 11.50
N GLN A 49 -8.31 -10.50 10.42
CA GLN A 49 -8.82 -11.85 10.46
C GLN A 49 -7.78 -12.92 10.07
N GLY A 50 -6.74 -12.56 9.32
CA GLY A 50 -5.67 -13.49 8.95
C GLY A 50 -4.65 -13.70 10.06
N SER A 51 -4.45 -12.70 10.91
CA SER A 51 -3.54 -12.73 12.06
C SER A 51 -4.18 -12.07 13.29
N PRO A 52 -5.21 -12.68 13.92
CA PRO A 52 -5.97 -12.06 15.01
C PRO A 52 -5.10 -11.66 16.21
N GLU A 53 -4.11 -12.46 16.56
CA GLU A 53 -3.17 -12.17 17.66
C GLU A 53 -2.31 -10.94 17.38
N LEU A 54 -1.86 -10.78 16.13
CA LEU A 54 -1.10 -9.60 15.71
C LEU A 54 -2.01 -8.37 15.66
N ALA A 55 -3.24 -8.54 15.18
CA ALA A 55 -4.24 -7.48 15.09
C ALA A 55 -4.70 -6.96 16.45
N ALA A 56 -4.66 -7.81 17.49
CA ALA A 56 -4.90 -7.38 18.86
C ALA A 56 -3.82 -6.40 19.36
N LYS A 57 -2.59 -6.49 18.83
CA LYS A 57 -1.48 -5.57 19.13
C LYS A 57 -1.45 -4.37 18.18
N TYR A 58 -1.75 -4.59 16.91
CA TYR A 58 -1.62 -3.63 15.82
C TYR A 58 -2.91 -3.64 14.97
N PRO A 59 -3.95 -2.92 15.38
CA PRO A 59 -5.30 -3.12 14.84
C PRO A 59 -5.57 -2.43 13.49
N LEU A 60 -4.64 -1.62 12.98
CA LEU A 60 -4.85 -0.83 11.76
C LEU A 60 -4.14 -1.47 10.57
N MET A 61 -4.82 -1.54 9.43
CA MET A 61 -4.19 -1.89 8.15
C MET A 61 -3.43 -0.70 7.59
N ALA A 62 -2.20 -0.89 7.14
CA ALA A 62 -1.41 0.12 6.45
C ALA A 62 -1.40 -0.10 4.93
N VAL A 63 -1.69 0.97 4.18
CA VAL A 63 -1.53 1.02 2.72
C VAL A 63 -0.51 2.08 2.33
N GLN A 64 0.23 1.84 1.26
CA GLN A 64 1.28 2.71 0.75
C GLN A 64 0.73 3.61 -0.34
N ARG A 65 0.84 4.93 -0.17
CA ARG A 65 0.35 5.93 -1.11
C ARG A 65 1.51 6.59 -1.84
N LYS A 66 1.43 6.62 -3.18
CA LYS A 66 2.34 7.40 -4.01
C LYS A 66 1.92 8.87 -4.01
N LEU A 67 2.91 9.75 -4.09
CA LEU A 67 2.69 11.19 -4.02
C LEU A 67 2.82 11.83 -5.39
N ALA A 68 2.08 12.92 -5.62
CA ALA A 68 2.23 13.71 -6.84
C ALA A 68 3.57 14.46 -6.92
N ARG A 69 4.26 14.66 -5.79
CA ARG A 69 5.57 15.36 -5.73
C ARG A 69 6.77 14.53 -6.19
N SER A 70 6.64 13.22 -6.30
CA SER A 70 7.81 12.36 -6.52
C SER A 70 7.43 11.10 -7.27
N ILE A 71 8.43 10.56 -7.98
CA ILE A 71 8.34 9.21 -8.53
C ILE A 71 9.15 8.33 -7.59
N HIS A 72 8.45 7.64 -6.69
CA HIS A 72 9.10 7.00 -5.54
C HIS A 72 9.90 8.05 -4.74
N SER A 73 11.19 7.80 -4.51
CA SER A 73 12.10 8.72 -3.82
C SER A 73 12.80 9.72 -4.75
N SER A 74 12.66 9.54 -6.07
CA SER A 74 13.21 10.46 -7.08
C SER A 74 12.41 11.76 -7.12
N HIS A 75 13.11 12.87 -7.37
CA HIS A 75 12.57 14.24 -7.30
C HIS A 75 12.13 14.69 -5.91
N GLY A 76 12.35 13.88 -4.87
CA GLY A 76 11.97 14.21 -3.50
C GLY A 76 12.59 15.50 -2.97
N MET A 77 13.76 15.89 -3.48
CA MET A 77 14.51 17.12 -3.13
C MET A 77 14.46 18.21 -4.21
N ASN A 78 13.57 18.11 -5.20
CA ASN A 78 13.41 19.18 -6.19
C ASN A 78 12.89 20.45 -5.49
N GLU A 79 13.66 21.54 -5.56
CA GLU A 79 13.37 22.81 -4.89
C GLU A 79 11.99 23.38 -5.26
N TRP A 80 11.62 23.35 -6.54
CA TRP A 80 10.37 23.98 -7.01
C TRP A 80 9.15 23.21 -6.50
N ILE A 81 9.26 21.88 -6.38
CA ILE A 81 8.23 21.05 -5.77
C ILE A 81 8.13 21.30 -4.26
N LEU A 82 9.26 21.56 -3.60
CA LEU A 82 9.31 21.85 -2.16
C LEU A 82 8.69 23.21 -1.80
N GLU A 83 8.64 24.16 -2.73
CA GLU A 83 7.95 25.45 -2.54
C GLU A 83 6.42 25.28 -2.40
N VAL A 84 5.84 24.27 -3.06
CA VAL A 84 4.38 24.05 -3.08
C VAL A 84 3.92 22.83 -2.29
N GLN A 85 4.83 21.94 -1.89
CA GLN A 85 4.51 20.75 -1.09
C GLN A 85 5.44 20.59 0.11
N ARG A 86 4.86 20.21 1.26
CA ARG A 86 5.60 20.00 2.51
C ARG A 86 6.67 18.91 2.34
N ASN A 87 7.84 19.14 2.95
CA ASN A 87 8.95 18.21 2.99
C ASN A 87 8.90 17.26 4.21
N LYS A 88 7.72 16.72 4.53
CA LYS A 88 7.53 15.77 5.63
C LYS A 88 6.51 14.69 5.25
N PRO A 89 6.70 13.42 5.65
CA PRO A 89 5.73 12.36 5.43
C PRO A 89 4.41 12.64 6.15
N ASN A 90 3.31 12.19 5.56
CA ASN A 90 2.01 12.18 6.22
C ASN A 90 1.50 10.76 6.45
N VAL A 91 0.70 10.62 7.50
CA VAL A 91 -0.16 9.47 7.73
C VAL A 91 -1.63 9.93 7.69
N MET A 92 -2.39 9.46 6.72
CA MET A 92 -3.84 9.68 6.74
C MET A 92 -4.49 8.71 7.72
N ILE A 93 -5.37 9.21 8.58
CA ILE A 93 -6.08 8.43 9.59
C ILE A 93 -7.52 8.92 9.71
N HIS A 94 -8.46 7.98 9.89
CA HIS A 94 -9.87 8.32 10.05
C HIS A 94 -10.13 9.03 11.39
N PRO A 95 -11.05 10.02 11.48
CA PRO A 95 -11.29 10.78 12.71
C PRO A 95 -11.58 9.95 13.95
N GLN A 96 -12.33 8.86 13.80
CA GLN A 96 -12.63 7.96 14.93
C GLN A 96 -11.40 7.21 15.45
N ASP A 97 -10.49 6.79 14.56
CA ASP A 97 -9.28 6.08 14.97
C ASP A 97 -8.25 7.05 15.56
N ALA A 98 -8.18 8.27 15.03
CA ALA A 98 -7.37 9.35 15.56
C ALA A 98 -7.84 9.77 16.96
N GLN A 99 -9.15 9.92 17.16
CA GLN A 99 -9.74 10.26 18.45
C GLN A 99 -9.42 9.22 19.52
N GLN A 100 -9.52 7.93 19.20
CA GLN A 100 -9.14 6.83 20.11
C GLN A 100 -7.68 6.91 20.56
N ARG A 101 -6.81 7.45 19.70
CA ARG A 101 -5.37 7.62 19.92
C ARG A 101 -4.99 9.01 20.41
N ARG A 102 -5.97 9.89 20.63
CA ARG A 102 -5.78 11.31 21.01
C ARG A 102 -4.89 12.10 20.02
N ILE A 103 -4.97 11.76 18.74
CA ILE A 103 -4.23 12.41 17.66
C ILE A 103 -5.11 13.47 17.00
N LYS A 104 -4.61 14.69 16.86
CA LYS A 104 -5.27 15.77 16.10
C LYS A 104 -4.66 15.91 14.72
N HIS A 105 -5.39 16.58 13.83
CA HIS A 105 -4.88 16.94 12.52
C HIS A 105 -3.65 17.85 12.67
N GLY A 106 -2.57 17.51 11.97
CA GLY A 106 -1.30 18.25 12.00
C GLY A 106 -0.33 17.80 13.08
N ASP A 107 -0.74 16.95 14.02
CA ASP A 107 0.16 16.42 15.05
C ASP A 107 1.22 15.52 14.43
N TRP A 108 2.38 15.47 15.06
CA TRP A 108 3.33 14.40 14.81
C TRP A 108 2.79 13.09 15.39
N ALA A 109 2.93 12.02 14.61
CA ALA A 109 2.52 10.68 14.97
C ALA A 109 3.58 9.66 14.58
N ILE A 110 3.65 8.60 15.37
CA ILE A 110 4.50 7.44 15.12
C ILE A 110 3.61 6.28 14.71
N VAL A 111 3.79 5.80 13.48
CA VAL A 111 3.22 4.55 12.98
C VAL A 111 4.22 3.44 13.29
N PHE A 112 3.79 2.37 13.93
CA PHE A 112 4.73 1.36 14.41
C PHE A 112 4.16 -0.05 14.42
N ASN A 113 5.08 -1.01 14.43
CA ASN A 113 4.81 -2.39 14.80
C ASN A 113 6.11 -3.03 15.33
N GLN A 114 6.18 -4.36 15.41
CA GLN A 114 7.35 -5.09 15.88
C GLN A 114 8.59 -4.95 14.98
N ARG A 115 8.42 -4.53 13.72
CA ARG A 115 9.53 -4.38 12.75
C ARG A 115 10.22 -3.03 12.86
N GLY A 116 9.48 -1.98 13.23
CA GLY A 116 10.04 -0.65 13.34
C GLY A 116 8.98 0.44 13.45
N GLU A 117 9.42 1.66 13.16
CA GLU A 117 8.63 2.88 13.32
C GLU A 117 8.78 3.80 12.11
N HIS A 118 7.72 4.53 11.80
CA HIS A 118 7.66 5.54 10.76
C HIS A 118 6.99 6.80 11.32
N ARG A 119 7.75 7.90 11.36
CA ARG A 119 7.31 9.18 11.89
C ARG A 119 6.67 10.02 10.80
N ALA A 120 5.46 10.52 11.02
CA ALA A 120 4.71 11.27 10.03
C ALA A 120 3.75 12.30 10.66
N ILE A 121 3.33 13.29 9.87
CA ILE A 121 2.29 14.24 10.26
C ILE A 121 0.91 13.60 10.05
N ALA A 122 0.06 13.65 11.07
CA ALA A 122 -1.29 13.12 11.01
C ALA A 122 -2.21 13.99 10.13
N VAL A 123 -2.72 13.40 9.05
CA VAL A 123 -3.79 13.97 8.23
C VAL A 123 -5.09 13.29 8.64
N VAL A 124 -5.77 13.86 9.64
CA VAL A 124 -7.07 13.35 10.08
C VAL A 124 -8.14 13.70 9.04
N THR A 125 -8.77 12.70 8.43
CA THR A 125 -9.69 12.89 7.30
C THR A 125 -10.66 11.72 7.09
N THR A 126 -11.86 11.99 6.59
CA THR A 126 -12.86 10.97 6.20
C THR A 126 -12.56 10.34 4.84
N HIS A 127 -11.53 10.80 4.12
CA HIS A 127 -11.10 10.22 2.84
C HIS A 127 -10.37 8.87 2.98
N ILE A 128 -10.29 8.32 4.19
CA ILE A 128 -9.75 7.00 4.46
C ILE A 128 -10.71 6.20 5.32
N LYS A 129 -10.79 4.89 5.05
CA LYS A 129 -11.66 3.97 5.79
C LYS A 129 -11.19 3.84 7.24
N ARG A 130 -12.12 3.79 8.19
CA ARG A 130 -11.85 3.40 9.58
C ARG A 130 -11.14 2.04 9.64
N GLY A 131 -10.15 1.91 10.51
CA GLY A 131 -9.29 0.72 10.64
C GLY A 131 -8.15 0.66 9.63
N VAL A 132 -7.95 1.72 8.83
CA VAL A 132 -6.92 1.80 7.80
C VAL A 132 -6.16 3.12 7.93
N VAL A 133 -4.84 3.06 7.75
CA VAL A 133 -3.97 4.22 7.62
C VAL A 133 -3.26 4.20 6.28
N SER A 134 -3.05 5.38 5.70
CA SER A 134 -2.29 5.54 4.46
C SER A 134 -0.96 6.18 4.79
N LEU A 135 0.12 5.51 4.42
CA LEU A 135 1.50 5.94 4.62
C LEU A 135 2.05 6.50 3.31
N ASP A 136 2.56 7.72 3.36
CA ASP A 136 3.20 8.33 2.21
C ASP A 136 4.53 7.62 1.91
N ASN A 137 4.68 7.15 0.67
CA ASN A 137 5.89 6.47 0.22
C ASN A 137 6.87 7.47 -0.43
N GLY A 138 8.17 7.11 -0.48
CA GLY A 138 9.18 7.88 -1.21
C GLY A 138 9.98 8.87 -0.38
N TRP A 139 10.07 8.64 0.93
CA TRP A 139 10.87 9.46 1.86
C TRP A 139 12.23 8.82 2.13
N TRP A 140 13.29 9.62 2.04
CA TRP A 140 14.64 9.22 2.43
C TRP A 140 14.84 9.29 3.95
N GLU A 141 15.86 8.61 4.45
CA GLU A 141 16.22 8.63 5.88
C GLU A 141 16.46 10.04 6.42
N GLN A 142 17.11 10.90 5.63
CA GLN A 142 17.35 12.31 5.98
C GLN A 142 16.06 13.14 6.07
N GLN A 143 14.94 12.64 5.54
CA GLN A 143 13.63 13.31 5.56
C GLN A 143 12.68 12.78 6.65
N GLY A 144 13.12 11.81 7.46
CA GLY A 144 12.28 11.20 8.51
C GLY A 144 12.03 9.70 8.32
N GLY A 145 12.68 9.06 7.33
CA GLY A 145 12.69 7.61 7.19
C GLY A 145 11.58 7.04 6.33
N SER A 146 11.86 5.86 5.77
CA SER A 146 10.92 5.17 4.88
C SER A 146 9.75 4.55 5.64
N SER A 147 8.55 4.62 5.05
CA SER A 147 7.38 3.84 5.50
C SER A 147 7.60 2.32 5.36
N SER A 148 8.63 1.89 4.63
CA SER A 148 9.01 0.47 4.53
C SER A 148 9.52 -0.12 5.86
N HIS A 149 9.88 0.70 6.85
CA HIS A 149 10.29 0.21 8.18
C HIS A 149 9.21 -0.59 8.89
N VAL A 150 7.94 -0.40 8.55
CA VAL A 150 6.82 -1.13 9.14
C VAL A 150 6.29 -2.24 8.22
N THR A 151 6.68 -2.30 6.94
CA THR A 151 6.12 -3.27 5.99
C THR A 151 6.73 -4.67 6.14
N ASN A 152 5.96 -5.71 5.84
CA ASN A 152 6.52 -7.06 5.74
C ASN A 152 7.20 -7.32 4.39
N ASP A 153 8.04 -8.35 4.39
CA ASP A 153 8.78 -8.91 3.25
C ASP A 153 8.08 -10.15 2.67
N ALA A 154 6.83 -10.41 3.05
CA ALA A 154 6.07 -11.55 2.54
C ALA A 154 5.81 -11.39 1.04
N VAL A 155 5.74 -12.53 0.35
CA VAL A 155 5.45 -12.62 -1.08
C VAL A 155 4.13 -13.32 -1.33
N GLU A 156 3.41 -12.90 -2.35
CA GLU A 156 2.19 -13.56 -2.77
C GLU A 156 2.48 -14.98 -3.30
N ALA A 157 1.60 -15.93 -2.96
CA ALA A 157 1.79 -17.35 -3.29
C ALA A 157 1.83 -17.65 -4.81
N LEU A 158 1.15 -16.85 -5.63
CA LEU A 158 1.03 -17.07 -7.08
C LEU A 158 1.88 -16.09 -7.89
N GLY A 159 1.74 -14.79 -7.62
CA GLY A 159 2.38 -13.73 -8.40
C GLY A 159 3.79 -13.37 -7.94
N THR A 160 4.25 -13.90 -6.80
CA THR A 160 5.51 -13.50 -6.14
C THR A 160 5.62 -11.99 -5.90
N GLY A 161 4.48 -11.29 -5.90
CA GLY A 161 4.39 -9.85 -5.64
C GLY A 161 4.67 -9.52 -4.18
N HIS A 162 5.14 -8.30 -3.92
CA HIS A 162 5.41 -7.83 -2.57
C HIS A 162 4.10 -7.54 -1.80
N CYS A 163 4.08 -7.79 -0.49
CA CYS A 163 2.88 -7.62 0.36
C CYS A 163 2.87 -6.32 1.19
N CYS A 164 3.51 -5.23 0.74
CA CYS A 164 3.66 -4.00 1.54
C CYS A 164 2.35 -3.26 1.91
N ASN A 165 1.25 -3.53 1.21
CA ASN A 165 -0.10 -2.99 1.53
C ASN A 165 -0.93 -3.93 2.42
N SER A 166 -0.34 -5.06 2.80
CA SER A 166 -0.92 -6.11 3.63
C SER A 166 -0.17 -6.12 4.96
N THR A 167 -0.21 -5.00 5.67
CA THR A 167 0.62 -4.76 6.86
C THR A 167 -0.25 -4.26 8.01
N LEU A 168 -0.07 -4.82 9.20
CA LEU A 168 -0.71 -4.37 10.43
C LEU A 168 0.22 -3.44 11.20
N VAL A 169 -0.35 -2.33 11.66
CA VAL A 169 0.33 -1.29 12.46
C VAL A 169 -0.58 -0.78 13.56
N ASP A 170 0.00 -0.06 14.50
CA ASP A 170 -0.74 0.92 15.30
C ASP A 170 -0.12 2.32 15.12
N VAL A 171 -0.83 3.33 15.61
CA VAL A 171 -0.39 4.72 15.58
C VAL A 171 -0.50 5.32 16.98
N ARG A 172 0.51 6.09 17.38
CA ARG A 172 0.51 6.88 18.62
C ARG A 172 0.92 8.32 18.34
N ALA A 173 0.45 9.26 19.16
CA ALA A 173 0.95 10.62 19.13
C ALA A 173 2.45 10.63 19.46
N GLU A 174 3.21 11.51 18.79
CA GLU A 174 4.55 11.85 19.25
C GLU A 174 4.40 12.85 20.41
N GLY A 175 4.95 12.50 21.57
CA GLY A 175 4.78 13.23 22.82
C GLY A 175 5.38 14.64 22.82
#